data_AF-A0AAV7YG09-F1
#
_entry.id   AF-A0AAV7YG09-F1
#
_cell.length_a   1.000
_cell.length_b   1.000
_cell.length_c   1.000
_cell.angle_alpha   90.00
_cell.angle_beta   90.00
_cell.angle_gamma   90.00
#
_symmetry.space_group_name_H-M   'P 1'
#
loop_
_entity.id
_entity.type
_entity.pdbx_description
1 polymer ?
#
loop_
_entity_poly.entity_id
_entity_poly.type
_entity_poly.pdbx_seq_one_letter_code
_entity_poly.pdbx_strand_id
1 'polypeptide(L)'
;MLTGKSVIIKLKWGMEYSGKLVSFDEFMNFQLEEAYEIVNSKRHQLGELVVRCNNVLYVREDIDYSENLDKKKIEKSTTEEEKTEIEEK
;
A
#
# COMPACT_ATOMS: atom_id res chain seq x y z
N MET A 1 -0.21 14.40 -3.19
CA MET A 1 -1.37 13.58 -3.60
C MET A 1 -1.15 12.16 -3.07
N LEU A 2 -2.16 11.52 -2.47
CA LEU A 2 -2.04 10.18 -1.87
C LEU A 2 -2.42 9.05 -2.84
N THR A 3 -3.14 9.36 -3.93
CA THR A 3 -3.51 8.38 -4.96
C THR A 3 -2.27 7.72 -5.55
N GLY A 4 -2.32 6.40 -5.73
CA GLY A 4 -1.22 5.56 -6.19
C GLY A 4 -0.19 5.18 -5.12
N LYS A 5 -0.24 5.82 -3.93
CA LYS A 5 0.64 5.49 -2.80
C LYS A 5 -0.01 4.48 -1.86
N SER A 6 0.83 3.80 -1.07
CA SER A 6 0.32 3.00 0.05
C SER A 6 -0.12 3.92 1.19
N VAL A 7 -1.30 3.66 1.74
CA VAL A 7 -1.92 4.45 2.80
C VAL A 7 -2.40 3.55 3.92
N ILE A 8 -2.45 4.10 5.14
CA ILE A 8 -3.12 3.50 6.29
C ILE A 8 -4.40 4.29 6.57
N ILE A 9 -5.52 3.58 6.59
CA ILE A 9 -6.85 4.08 6.97
C ILE A 9 -7.17 3.55 8.34
N LYS A 10 -7.29 4.44 9.33
CA LYS A 10 -7.73 4.07 10.68
C LYS A 10 -9.22 4.31 10.83
N LEU A 11 -9.94 3.30 11.31
CA LEU A 11 -11.34 3.44 11.67
C LEU A 11 -11.50 3.94 13.12
N LYS A 12 -12.62 4.58 13.42
CA LYS A 12 -12.99 5.07 14.77
C LYS A 12 -12.92 3.97 15.84
N TRP A 13 -13.12 2.72 15.42
CA TRP A 13 -13.16 1.54 16.28
C TRP A 13 -11.80 0.85 16.48
N GLY A 14 -10.72 1.46 16.00
CA GLY A 14 -9.35 0.99 16.21
C GLY A 14 -8.83 0.02 15.15
N MET A 15 -9.69 -0.49 14.25
CA MET A 15 -9.27 -1.26 13.09
C MET A 15 -8.47 -0.39 12.12
N GLU A 16 -7.42 -0.95 11.55
CA GLU A 16 -6.56 -0.28 10.57
C GLU A 16 -6.47 -1.12 9.30
N TYR A 17 -6.57 -0.45 8.15
CA TYR A 17 -6.34 -1.06 6.85
C TYR A 17 -5.17 -0.36 6.18
N SER A 18 -4.21 -1.13 5.66
CA SER A 18 -3.13 -0.63 4.80
C SER A 18 -3.37 -1.11 3.37
N GLY A 19 -3.04 -0.31 2.37
CA GLY A 19 -3.14 -0.72 0.97
C GLY A 19 -2.83 0.41 0.01
N LYS A 20 -2.69 0.08 -1.26
CA LYS A 20 -2.43 1.06 -2.32
C LYS A 20 -3.72 1.80 -2.66
N LEU A 21 -3.75 3.11 -2.47
CA LEU A 21 -4.92 3.94 -2.75
C LEU A 21 -5.16 4.07 -4.26
N VAL A 22 -6.23 3.46 -4.75
CA VAL A 22 -6.63 3.53 -6.18
C VAL A 22 -7.45 4.79 -6.44
N SER A 23 -8.49 4.99 -5.63
CA SER A 23 -9.45 6.08 -5.80
C SER A 23 -10.11 6.44 -4.47
N PHE A 24 -10.64 7.66 -4.39
CA PHE A 24 -11.51 8.11 -3.30
C PHE A 24 -12.54 9.11 -3.83
N ASP A 25 -13.63 9.31 -3.09
CA ASP A 25 -14.69 10.26 -3.44
C ASP A 25 -14.90 11.36 -2.39
N GLU A 26 -15.78 12.32 -2.69
CA GLU A 26 -16.16 13.42 -1.79
C GLU A 26 -16.84 12.94 -0.51
N PHE A 27 -17.45 11.76 -0.56
CA PHE A 27 -18.04 11.14 0.61
C PHE A 27 -17.00 10.49 1.50
N MET A 28 -15.74 10.37 1.09
CA MET A 28 -14.64 9.68 1.77
C MET A 28 -14.76 8.14 1.73
N ASN A 29 -15.31 7.59 0.65
CA ASN A 29 -15.13 6.17 0.33
C ASN A 29 -13.74 6.00 -0.30
N PHE A 30 -13.05 4.91 0.05
CA PHE A 30 -11.69 4.63 -0.41
C PHE A 30 -11.63 3.26 -1.08
N GLN A 31 -11.03 3.18 -2.26
CA GLN A 31 -10.69 1.93 -2.91
C GLN A 31 -9.20 1.65 -2.73
N LEU A 32 -8.89 0.49 -2.12
CA LEU A 32 -7.54 0.01 -1.90
C LEU A 32 -7.29 -1.27 -2.72
N GLU A 33 -6.13 -1.33 -3.35
CA GLU A 33 -5.53 -2.55 -3.90
C GLU A 33 -4.50 -3.13 -2.92
N GLU A 34 -4.23 -4.43 -3.03
CA GLU A 34 -3.23 -5.15 -2.21
C GLU A 34 -3.39 -4.86 -0.71
N ALA A 35 -4.64 -4.75 -0.25
CA ALA A 35 -4.99 -4.32 1.08
C ALA A 35 -4.67 -5.39 2.13
N TYR A 36 -4.28 -4.91 3.31
CA TYR A 36 -4.04 -5.69 4.50
C TYR A 36 -4.89 -5.14 5.65
N GLU A 37 -5.47 -6.03 6.44
CA GLU A 37 -6.00 -5.71 7.75
C GLU A 37 -4.88 -5.74 8.79
N ILE A 38 -4.77 -4.68 9.59
CA ILE A 38 -3.80 -4.56 10.68
C ILE A 38 -4.55 -4.76 12.00
N VAL A 39 -4.33 -5.92 12.63
CA VAL A 39 -4.87 -6.24 13.97
C VAL A 39 -3.70 -6.67 14.85
N ASN A 40 -3.55 -6.04 16.03
CA ASN A 40 -2.46 -6.35 16.97
C ASN A 40 -1.08 -6.37 16.31
N SER A 41 -0.81 -5.37 15.46
CA SER A 41 0.43 -5.23 14.68
C SER A 41 0.71 -6.37 13.68
N LYS A 42 -0.26 -7.25 13.41
CA LYS A 42 -0.17 -8.28 12.37
C LYS A 42 -0.96 -7.85 11.13
N ARG A 43 -0.33 -8.01 9.97
CA ARG A 43 -0.95 -7.76 8.66
C ARG A 43 -1.58 -9.05 8.13
N HIS A 44 -2.87 -9.01 7.84
CA HIS A 44 -3.60 -10.10 7.18
C HIS A 44 -4.03 -9.63 5.79
N GLN A 45 -3.68 -10.38 4.75
CA GLN A 45 -3.96 -9.97 3.38
C GLN A 45 -5.46 -10.09 3.06
N LEU A 46 -6.02 -9.05 2.46
CA LEU A 46 -7.40 -8.98 2.00
C LEU A 46 -7.51 -8.89 0.47
N GLY A 47 -6.55 -8.25 -0.20
CA GLY A 47 -6.60 -8.04 -1.65
C GLY A 47 -7.30 -6.72 -2.01
N GLU A 48 -8.39 -6.74 -2.79
CA GLU A 48 -9.14 -5.53 -3.09
C GLU A 48 -10.11 -5.19 -1.94
N LEU A 49 -10.11 -3.94 -1.49
CA LEU A 49 -10.92 -3.49 -0.37
C LEU A 49 -11.54 -2.12 -0.66
N VAL A 50 -12.85 -1.98 -0.39
CA VAL A 50 -13.54 -0.70 -0.38
C VAL A 50 -13.93 -0.33 1.04
N VAL A 51 -13.39 0.78 1.55
CA VAL A 51 -13.71 1.30 2.89
C VAL A 51 -14.77 2.38 2.77
N ARG A 52 -15.87 2.22 3.50
CA ARG A 52 -16.94 3.23 3.57
C ARG A 52 -16.64 4.33 4.58
N CYS A 53 -17.00 5.55 4.21
CA CYS A 53 -16.65 6.79 4.86
C CYS A 53 -17.11 7.01 6.30
N ASN A 54 -18.22 6.40 6.70
CA ASN A 54 -18.89 6.68 7.97
C ASN A 54 -18.02 6.39 9.21
N ASN A 55 -17.02 5.51 9.05
CA ASN A 55 -16.17 5.05 10.14
C ASN A 55 -14.70 5.49 10.04
N VAL A 56 -14.32 6.25 9.01
CA VAL A 56 -12.93 6.70 8.85
C VAL A 56 -12.61 7.75 9.90
N LEU A 57 -11.49 7.57 10.61
CA LEU A 57 -10.95 8.53 11.57
C LEU A 57 -9.86 9.39 10.92
N TYR A 58 -8.89 8.76 10.26
CA TYR A 58 -7.88 9.45 9.47
C TYR A 58 -7.33 8.56 8.37
N VAL A 59 -6.64 9.20 7.42
CA VAL A 59 -5.83 8.55 6.39
C VAL A 59 -4.43 9.14 6.43
N ARG A 60 -3.40 8.29 6.37
CA ARG A 60 -1.99 8.70 6.29
C ARG A 60 -1.22 7.87 5.27
N GLU A 61 -0.09 8.36 4.81
CA GLU A 61 0.84 7.59 3.98
C GLU A 61 1.48 6.46 4.82
N ASP A 62 1.61 5.26 4.24
CA ASP A 62 2.34 4.13 4.82
C ASP A 62 3.82 4.24 4.44
N ILE A 63 4.56 5.06 5.20
CA ILE A 63 5.97 5.39 4.94
C ILE A 63 6.84 4.12 4.96
N ASP A 64 6.60 3.24 5.92
CA ASP A 64 7.35 1.99 6.07
C ASP A 64 7.20 1.12 4.80
N TYR A 65 6.00 1.05 4.25
CA TYR A 65 5.76 0.31 3.01
C TYR A 65 6.42 0.98 1.80
N SER A 66 6.38 2.32 1.69
CA SER A 66 7.04 3.04 0.59
C SER A 66 8.56 2.83 0.57
N GLU A 67 9.23 2.92 1.72
CA GLU A 67 10.69 2.73 1.79
C GLU A 67 11.10 1.31 1.40
N ASN A 68 10.30 0.31 1.76
CA ASN A 68 10.54 -1.08 1.38
C ASN A 68 10.30 -1.31 -0.12
N LEU A 69 9.35 -0.60 -0.74
CA LEU A 69 9.14 -0.66 -2.19
C LEU A 69 10.29 -0.06 -2.98
N ASP A 70 10.83 1.06 -2.52
CA ASP A 70 11.95 1.73 -3.19
C ASP A 70 13.21 0.86 -3.13
N LYS A 71 13.53 0.28 -1.97
CA LYS A 71 14.63 -0.70 -1.82
C LYS A 71 14.45 -1.91 -2.75
N LYS A 72 13.24 -2.46 -2.81
CA LYS A 72 12.93 -3.63 -3.66
C LYS A 72 12.95 -3.31 -5.16
N LYS A 73 12.64 -2.07 -5.55
CA LYS A 73 12.82 -1.60 -6.93
C LYS A 73 14.29 -1.49 -7.29
N ILE A 74 15.10 -0.89 -6.40
CA ILE A 74 16.54 -0.73 -6.60
C ILE A 74 17.23 -2.09 -6.76
N GLU A 75 16.89 -3.07 -5.91
CA GLU A 75 17.43 -4.43 -6.00
C GLU A 75 17.02 -5.17 -7.29
N LYS A 76 15.80 -4.94 -7.78
CA LYS A 76 15.35 -5.54 -9.05
C LYS A 76 16.07 -4.94 -10.26
N SER A 77 16.30 -3.63 -10.28
CA SER A 77 17.04 -2.98 -11.37
C SER A 77 18.50 -3.45 -11.45
N THR A 78 19.18 -3.63 -10.31
CA THR A 78 20.57 -4.15 -10.31
C THR A 78 20.66 -5.62 -10.73
N THR A 79 19.61 -6.42 -10.53
CA THR A 79 19.60 -7.85 -10.92
C THR A 79 19.26 -8.04 -12.41
N GLU A 80 18.63 -7.06 -13.07
CA GLU A 80 18.31 -7.10 -14.50
C GLU A 80 19.52 -6.69 -15.36
N GLU A 81 20.34 -5.73 -14.91
CA GLU A 81 21.56 -5.30 -15.60
C GLU A 81 22.62 -6.43 -15.66
N GLU A 82 22.80 -7.22 -14.60
CA GLU A 82 23.73 -8.37 -14.57
C GLU A 82 23.35 -9.52 -15.53
N LYS A 83 22.08 -9.64 -15.94
CA LYS A 83 21.65 -10.69 -16.87
C LYS A 83 21.98 -10.35 -18.33
N THR A 84 21.94 -9.06 -18.68
CA THR A 84 22.24 -8.58 -20.03
C THR A 84 23.73 -8.69 -20.39
N GLU A 85 24.64 -8.56 -19.42
CA GLU A 85 26.09 -8.69 -19.70
C GLU A 85 26.57 -10.16 -19.86
N ILE A 86 25.77 -11.14 -19.42
CA ILE A 86 26.12 -12.57 -19.53
C ILE A 86 25.60 -13.19 -20.84
N GLU A 87 24.55 -12.64 -21.47
CA GLU A 87 24.01 -13.17 -22.74
C GLU A 87 24.78 -12.69 -23.99
N GLU A 88 25.68 -11.70 -23.88
CA GLU A 88 26.53 -11.23 -25.00
C GLU A 88 27.95 -11.81 -25.00
N LYS A 89 28.27 -12.78 -24.12
CA LYS A 89 29.54 -13.55 -24.11
C LYS A 89 29.31 -15.04 -24.32
#